data_AF-A0AAD5MEQ5-F1
#
_entry.id   AF-A0AAD5MEQ5-F1
#
_cell.length_a   1.000
_cell.length_b   1.000
_cell.length_c   1.000
_cell.angle_alpha   90.00
_cell.angle_beta   90.00
_cell.angle_gamma   90.00
#
_symmetry.space_group_name_H-M   'P 1'
#
loop_
_entity.id
_entity.type
_entity.pdbx_description
1 polymer ?
#
loop_
_entity_poly.entity_id
_entity_poly.type
_entity_poly.pdbx_seq_one_letter_code
_entity_poly.pdbx_strand_id
1 'polypeptide(L)'
;MIILTNKRGPSSAPFMILLLVSISTVFGCGVIPGGQTSTRTFTASGPTNLPIIAVYTNNNAFSAQFPGIATSAGAVQALAQRFAMQTMIDVLEIEGRRALLPDFVISTILGQLQVNTTYEPLECQELKLPQQPQDAKKSCIFVGGTVTGICPAMAAVGLAVVPPVLCQNVATPIEGKHLSLSGTLTTTNIIMANWPVSMWQNVVDRALRILRSGLFGSHLYTVTVIVS
;
A
#
# COMPACT_ATOMS: atom_id res chain seq x y z
N MET A 1 29.59 -67.64 40.65
CA MET A 1 29.39 -66.29 41.23
C MET A 1 29.40 -65.34 40.04
N ILE A 2 28.27 -64.86 39.54
CA ILE A 2 27.40 -63.82 40.11
C ILE A 2 25.91 -64.17 39.85
N ILE A 3 25.10 -63.68 40.79
CA ILE A 3 23.71 -64.00 41.09
C ILE A 3 22.73 -63.29 40.14
N LEU A 4 21.67 -63.99 39.72
CA LEU A 4 20.45 -63.40 39.17
C LEU A 4 19.60 -62.81 40.30
N THR A 5 19.24 -61.51 40.21
CA THR A 5 18.06 -60.98 40.89
C THR A 5 17.24 -60.07 39.98
N ASN A 6 15.99 -60.48 39.83
CA ASN A 6 14.86 -59.83 39.19
C ASN A 6 14.44 -58.58 39.99
N LYS A 7 14.13 -57.47 39.31
CA LYS A 7 13.35 -56.37 39.91
C LYS A 7 12.29 -55.88 38.92
N ARG A 8 11.07 -56.42 39.08
CA ARG A 8 9.82 -55.78 38.66
C ARG A 8 9.54 -54.58 39.57
N GLY A 9 9.19 -53.45 38.98
CA GLY A 9 8.62 -52.28 39.63
C GLY A 9 7.77 -51.49 38.63
N PRO A 10 6.72 -50.77 39.07
CA PRO A 10 5.44 -50.72 38.35
C PRO A 10 5.22 -49.46 37.51
N SER A 11 4.43 -49.64 36.45
CA SER A 11 3.34 -48.76 35.98
C SER A 11 3.47 -47.26 36.27
N SER A 12 3.98 -46.49 35.31
CA SER A 12 3.61 -45.09 35.13
C SER A 12 2.87 -44.94 33.81
N ALA A 13 1.57 -44.67 33.89
CA ALA A 13 0.72 -44.36 32.76
C ALA A 13 1.32 -43.20 31.94
N PRO A 14 1.31 -43.25 30.60
CA PRO A 14 1.47 -42.03 29.82
C PRO A 14 0.21 -41.19 30.05
N PHE A 15 0.35 -40.15 30.88
CA PHE A 15 -0.58 -39.04 30.94
C PHE A 15 -0.53 -38.35 29.56
N MET A 16 -1.32 -38.87 28.62
CA MET A 16 -1.73 -38.15 27.42
C MET A 16 -2.55 -36.96 27.93
N ILE A 17 -1.88 -35.83 28.15
CA ILE A 17 -2.54 -34.54 28.29
C ILE A 17 -3.05 -34.20 26.89
N LEU A 18 -4.27 -34.68 26.63
CA LEU A 18 -5.12 -34.24 25.54
C LEU A 18 -5.52 -32.79 25.88
N LEU A 19 -4.63 -31.84 25.57
CA LEU A 19 -4.97 -30.42 25.51
C LEU A 19 -5.94 -30.27 24.32
N LEU A 20 -7.21 -30.57 24.59
CA LEU A 20 -8.35 -30.07 23.83
C LEU A 20 -8.34 -28.55 23.97
N VAL A 21 -7.50 -27.89 23.16
CA VAL A 21 -7.71 -26.48 22.85
C VAL A 21 -9.00 -26.47 22.04
N SER A 22 -10.12 -26.28 22.74
CA SER A 22 -11.38 -25.86 22.15
C SER A 22 -11.15 -24.48 21.56
N ILE A 23 -10.58 -24.42 20.37
CA ILE A 23 -10.66 -23.24 19.53
C ILE A 23 -12.12 -23.21 19.13
N SER A 24 -12.92 -22.48 19.90
CA SER A 24 -14.28 -22.12 19.53
C SER A 24 -14.17 -21.26 18.28
N THR A 25 -14.10 -21.91 17.11
CA THR A 25 -14.27 -21.25 15.82
C THR A 25 -15.74 -20.91 15.70
N VAL A 26 -16.15 -19.86 16.42
CA VAL A 26 -17.45 -19.22 16.26
C VAL A 26 -17.38 -18.48 14.92
N PHE A 27 -17.54 -19.22 13.82
CA PHE A 27 -17.93 -18.68 12.52
C PHE A 27 -19.45 -18.51 12.45
N GLY A 28 -20.06 -18.04 13.54
CA GLY A 28 -21.42 -17.52 13.48
C GLY A 28 -21.36 -16.14 12.85
N CYS A 29 -22.30 -15.81 11.96
CA CYS A 29 -22.59 -14.44 11.52
C CYS A 29 -23.12 -13.56 12.68
N GLY A 30 -22.55 -13.70 13.88
CA GLY A 30 -22.86 -12.91 15.05
C GLY A 30 -22.26 -11.54 14.89
N VAL A 31 -23.06 -10.53 15.19
CA VAL A 31 -22.66 -9.13 15.25
C VAL A 31 -21.41 -9.04 16.14
N ILE A 32 -20.29 -8.63 15.58
CA ILE A 32 -19.01 -8.53 16.28
C ILE A 32 -19.22 -7.56 17.45
N PRO A 33 -18.96 -7.97 18.71
CA PRO A 33 -19.09 -7.07 19.85
C PRO A 33 -18.25 -5.82 19.62
N GLY A 34 -18.83 -4.64 19.84
CA GLY A 34 -18.10 -3.37 19.73
C GLY A 34 -16.84 -3.41 20.60
N GLY A 35 -15.69 -3.06 20.01
CA GLY A 35 -14.38 -3.07 20.67
C GLY A 35 -13.36 -4.09 20.13
N GLN A 36 -13.71 -4.93 19.15
CA GLN A 36 -12.75 -5.86 18.51
C GLN A 36 -12.19 -5.37 17.16
N THR A 37 -12.60 -4.20 16.70
CA THR A 37 -12.09 -3.61 15.47
C THR A 37 -10.80 -2.85 15.77
N SER A 38 -9.71 -3.24 15.12
CA SER A 38 -8.44 -2.54 15.16
C SER A 38 -8.22 -1.82 13.83
N THR A 39 -7.96 -0.52 13.89
CA THR A 39 -7.64 0.30 12.72
C THR A 39 -6.21 0.80 12.83
N ARG A 40 -5.43 0.64 11.77
CA ARG A 40 -4.04 1.07 11.68
C ARG A 40 -3.87 2.00 10.49
N THR A 41 -3.24 3.14 10.69
CA THR A 41 -2.98 4.08 9.60
C THR A 41 -1.56 3.91 9.09
N PHE A 42 -1.40 3.92 7.77
CA PHE A 42 -0.10 3.90 7.11
C PHE A 42 -0.04 5.03 6.10
N THR A 43 1.15 5.62 5.95
CA THR A 43 1.42 6.63 4.94
C THR A 43 2.73 6.29 4.26
N ALA A 44 2.67 5.96 2.98
CA ALA A 44 3.81 5.85 2.10
C ALA A 44 4.02 7.17 1.37
N SER A 45 5.27 7.60 1.25
CA SER A 45 5.67 8.77 0.47
C SER A 45 6.88 8.46 -0.41
N GLY A 46 6.83 8.99 -1.61
CA GLY A 46 7.89 8.89 -2.61
C GLY A 46 8.84 10.08 -2.66
N PRO A 47 9.89 9.97 -3.48
CA PRO A 47 10.77 11.07 -3.82
C PRO A 47 10.00 12.09 -4.68
N THR A 48 10.72 13.11 -5.11
CA THR A 48 10.30 14.15 -6.05
C THR A 48 9.73 13.69 -7.41
N ASN A 49 9.74 12.39 -7.73
CA ASN A 49 9.40 11.88 -9.07
C ASN A 49 8.25 10.85 -9.00
N LEU A 50 7.39 10.84 -10.02
CA LEU A 50 6.27 9.90 -10.16
C LEU A 50 6.41 9.01 -11.40
N PRO A 51 6.08 7.72 -11.33
CA PRO A 51 5.97 6.90 -12.54
C PRO A 51 4.77 7.34 -13.39
N ILE A 52 4.83 7.12 -14.70
CA ILE A 52 3.77 7.54 -15.65
C ILE A 52 2.39 6.96 -15.33
N ILE A 53 2.33 5.78 -14.74
CA ILE A 53 1.10 5.10 -14.32
C ILE A 53 0.41 5.76 -13.11
N ALA A 54 1.13 6.60 -12.36
CA ALA A 54 0.64 7.30 -11.18
C ALA A 54 0.08 8.70 -11.52
N VAL A 55 0.13 9.09 -12.78
CA VAL A 55 -0.45 10.34 -13.28
C VAL A 55 -1.55 10.05 -14.28
N TYR A 56 -2.43 11.03 -14.48
CA TYR A 56 -3.53 10.89 -15.43
C TYR A 56 -3.66 12.08 -16.35
N THR A 57 -4.37 11.88 -17.45
CA THR A 57 -4.74 12.93 -18.39
C THR A 57 -6.17 12.69 -18.89
N ASN A 58 -6.91 13.75 -19.14
CA ASN A 58 -8.21 13.69 -19.83
C ASN A 58 -8.08 13.93 -21.35
N ASN A 59 -6.86 14.15 -21.85
CA ASN A 59 -6.61 14.42 -23.26
C ASN A 59 -6.20 13.14 -23.99
N ASN A 60 -7.07 12.65 -24.88
CA ASN A 60 -6.83 11.43 -25.68
C ASN A 60 -5.60 11.55 -26.60
N ALA A 61 -5.30 12.74 -27.12
CA ALA A 61 -4.11 12.93 -27.94
C ALA A 61 -2.83 12.80 -27.10
N PHE A 62 -2.89 13.26 -25.84
CA PHE A 62 -1.77 13.15 -24.91
C PHE A 62 -1.58 11.71 -24.44
N SER A 63 -2.66 10.99 -24.13
CA SER A 63 -2.56 9.58 -23.73
C SER A 63 -2.03 8.68 -24.84
N ALA A 64 -2.28 9.03 -26.11
CA ALA A 64 -1.70 8.31 -27.25
C ALA A 64 -0.18 8.49 -27.38
N GLN A 65 0.37 9.63 -26.94
CA GLN A 65 1.82 9.90 -26.97
C GLN A 65 2.57 9.22 -25.81
N PHE A 66 1.88 9.01 -24.68
CA PHE A 66 2.46 8.51 -23.43
C PHE A 66 1.83 7.18 -23.02
N PRO A 67 2.27 6.05 -23.62
CA PRO A 67 1.71 4.75 -23.29
C PRO A 67 1.87 4.45 -21.79
N GLY A 68 0.77 4.07 -21.15
CA GLY A 68 0.72 3.77 -19.72
C GLY A 68 0.22 4.91 -18.82
N ILE A 69 0.01 6.13 -19.35
CA ILE A 69 -0.68 7.17 -18.59
C ILE A 69 -2.16 6.81 -18.43
N ALA A 70 -2.71 7.03 -17.22
CA ALA A 70 -4.12 6.81 -16.99
C ALA A 70 -4.99 7.87 -17.67
N THR A 71 -6.20 7.50 -18.10
CA THR A 71 -7.14 8.43 -18.75
C THR A 71 -8.10 9.13 -17.77
N SER A 72 -8.01 8.81 -16.48
CA SER A 72 -8.83 9.45 -15.44
C SER A 72 -8.16 9.34 -14.06
N ALA A 73 -8.51 10.27 -13.17
CA ALA A 73 -8.07 10.23 -11.78
C ALA A 73 -8.55 8.94 -11.07
N GLY A 74 -9.80 8.53 -11.33
CA GLY A 74 -10.39 7.34 -10.72
C GLY A 74 -9.66 6.05 -11.11
N ALA A 75 -9.13 5.97 -12.34
CA ALA A 75 -8.32 4.82 -12.76
C ALA A 75 -7.01 4.71 -11.96
N VAL A 76 -6.34 5.84 -11.71
CA VAL A 76 -5.11 5.86 -10.89
C VAL A 76 -5.42 5.51 -9.43
N GLN A 77 -6.50 6.05 -8.88
CA GLN A 77 -6.92 5.73 -7.51
C GLN A 77 -7.28 4.25 -7.36
N ALA A 78 -8.03 3.68 -8.30
CA ALA A 78 -8.36 2.25 -8.28
C ALA A 78 -7.11 1.38 -8.43
N LEU A 79 -6.13 1.79 -9.25
CA LEU A 79 -4.85 1.09 -9.37
C LEU A 79 -4.07 1.13 -8.05
N ALA A 80 -3.95 2.31 -7.43
CA ALA A 80 -3.27 2.49 -6.15
C ALA A 80 -3.93 1.65 -5.05
N GLN A 81 -5.27 1.64 -4.99
CA GLN A 81 -6.04 0.86 -4.02
C GLN A 81 -5.83 -0.65 -4.22
N ARG A 82 -5.95 -1.15 -5.45
CA ARG A 82 -5.73 -2.58 -5.75
C ARG A 82 -4.31 -3.00 -5.41
N PHE A 83 -3.33 -2.18 -5.76
CA PHE A 83 -1.92 -2.49 -5.50
C PHE A 83 -1.60 -2.49 -4.00
N ALA A 84 -2.12 -1.52 -3.25
CA ALA A 84 -2.00 -1.49 -1.80
C ALA A 84 -2.68 -2.71 -1.15
N MET A 85 -3.90 -3.03 -1.56
CA MET A 85 -4.65 -4.17 -1.04
C MET A 85 -3.91 -5.49 -1.29
N GLN A 86 -3.46 -5.73 -2.53
CA GLN A 86 -2.72 -6.94 -2.87
C GLN A 86 -1.42 -7.04 -2.07
N THR A 87 -0.68 -5.94 -1.97
CA THR A 87 0.58 -5.92 -1.21
C THR A 87 0.35 -6.23 0.27
N MET A 88 -0.69 -5.66 0.88
CA MET A 88 -1.00 -5.94 2.28
C MET A 88 -1.44 -7.40 2.48
N ILE A 89 -2.23 -7.96 1.56
CA ILE A 89 -2.62 -9.37 1.59
C ILE A 89 -1.39 -10.28 1.54
N ASP A 90 -0.52 -10.07 0.55
CA ASP A 90 0.68 -10.90 0.36
C ASP A 90 1.58 -10.88 1.61
N VAL A 91 1.78 -9.69 2.20
CA VAL A 91 2.60 -9.57 3.41
C VAL A 91 1.94 -10.20 4.62
N LEU A 92 0.64 -9.99 4.81
CA LEU A 92 -0.08 -10.57 5.94
C LEU A 92 -0.14 -12.08 5.86
N GLU A 93 -0.21 -12.65 4.66
CA GLU A 93 -0.09 -14.09 4.46
C GLU A 93 1.29 -14.60 4.91
N ILE A 94 2.36 -13.93 4.47
CA ILE A 94 3.73 -14.33 4.84
C ILE A 94 3.96 -14.17 6.35
N GLU A 95 3.55 -13.05 6.95
CA GLU A 95 3.72 -12.81 8.39
C GLU A 95 2.80 -13.71 9.23
N GLY A 96 1.59 -14.01 8.75
CA GLY A 96 0.69 -14.96 9.39
C GLY A 96 1.29 -16.36 9.46
N ARG A 97 1.87 -16.85 8.35
CA ARG A 97 2.57 -18.14 8.33
C ARG A 97 3.79 -18.15 9.25
N ARG A 98 4.54 -17.04 9.32
CA ARG A 98 5.69 -16.88 10.23
C ARG A 98 5.30 -16.88 11.71
N ALA A 99 4.11 -16.37 12.02
CA ALA A 99 3.50 -16.45 13.34
C ALA A 99 2.86 -17.82 13.64
N LEU A 100 3.07 -18.81 12.77
CA LEU A 100 2.50 -20.17 12.89
C LEU A 100 0.96 -20.17 12.93
N LEU A 101 0.33 -19.18 12.30
CA LEU A 101 -1.11 -19.19 12.14
C LEU A 101 -1.49 -20.27 11.10
N PRO A 102 -2.50 -21.11 11.39
CA PRO A 102 -3.03 -22.03 10.39
C PRO A 102 -3.58 -21.29 9.17
N ASP A 103 -3.49 -21.90 7.98
CA ASP A 103 -3.93 -21.28 6.72
C ASP A 103 -5.39 -20.81 6.75
N PHE A 104 -6.29 -21.54 7.43
CA PHE A 104 -7.69 -21.15 7.57
C PHE A 104 -7.89 -19.87 8.41
N VAL A 105 -6.99 -19.61 9.37
CA VAL A 105 -7.00 -18.38 10.18
C VAL A 105 -6.53 -17.22 9.31
N ILE A 106 -5.48 -17.44 8.52
CA ILE A 106 -4.95 -16.46 7.57
C ILE A 106 -6.01 -16.10 6.54
N SER A 107 -6.69 -17.06 5.92
CA SER A 107 -7.74 -16.78 4.94
C SER A 107 -8.91 -15.99 5.53
N THR A 108 -9.28 -16.29 6.79
CA THR A 108 -10.33 -15.57 7.52
C THR A 108 -9.93 -14.12 7.80
N ILE A 109 -8.69 -13.94 8.26
CA ILE A 109 -8.08 -12.64 8.49
C ILE A 109 -8.12 -11.80 7.21
N LEU A 110 -7.67 -12.38 6.10
CA LEU A 110 -7.59 -11.69 4.81
C LEU A 110 -9.00 -11.33 4.29
N GLY A 111 -9.98 -12.20 4.52
CA GLY A 111 -11.39 -11.93 4.19
C GLY A 111 -12.05 -10.83 5.05
N GLN A 112 -11.47 -10.52 6.21
CA GLN A 112 -11.94 -9.45 7.12
C GLN A 112 -11.14 -8.14 6.98
N LEU A 113 -10.12 -8.14 6.12
CA LEU A 113 -9.23 -7.00 5.93
C LEU A 113 -9.90 -5.94 5.07
N GLN A 114 -10.03 -4.74 5.60
CA GLN A 114 -10.45 -3.57 4.81
C GLN A 114 -9.27 -2.62 4.67
N VAL A 115 -8.86 -2.39 3.43
CA VAL A 115 -7.81 -1.42 3.09
C VAL A 115 -8.49 -0.25 2.37
N ASN A 116 -8.55 0.90 3.04
CA ASN A 116 -8.98 2.14 2.41
C ASN A 116 -7.74 2.97 2.12
N THR A 117 -7.61 3.47 0.89
CA THR A 117 -6.44 4.25 0.46
C THR A 117 -6.86 5.62 -0.03
N THR A 118 -6.13 6.62 0.39
CA THR A 118 -6.24 8.00 -0.09
C THR A 118 -5.00 8.31 -0.92
N TYR A 119 -5.23 8.60 -2.20
CA TYR A 119 -4.22 9.04 -3.15
C TYR A 119 -4.79 10.20 -3.96
N GLU A 120 -4.00 11.27 -4.14
CA GLU A 120 -4.37 12.44 -4.95
C GLU A 120 -3.58 12.40 -6.29
N PRO A 121 -4.18 11.88 -7.38
CA PRO A 121 -3.50 11.75 -8.65
C PRO A 121 -3.11 13.12 -9.24
N LEU A 122 -1.93 13.20 -9.84
CA LEU A 122 -1.51 14.38 -10.57
C LEU A 122 -2.10 14.36 -11.98
N GLU A 123 -2.80 15.43 -12.37
CA GLU A 123 -3.23 15.64 -13.75
C GLU A 123 -2.09 16.24 -14.57
N CYS A 124 -1.77 15.58 -15.67
CA CYS A 124 -0.76 16.03 -16.63
C CYS A 124 -1.41 16.33 -17.98
N GLN A 125 -1.15 17.52 -18.49
CA GLN A 125 -1.61 17.95 -19.81
C GLN A 125 -0.46 18.36 -20.72
N GLU A 126 -0.72 18.32 -22.03
CA GLU A 126 0.18 18.82 -23.05
C GLU A 126 0.27 20.35 -23.00
N LEU A 127 1.47 20.88 -23.26
CA LEU A 127 1.72 22.30 -23.46
C LEU A 127 1.04 22.75 -24.76
N LYS A 128 -0.24 23.16 -24.72
CA LYS A 128 -0.89 23.76 -25.89
C LYS A 128 -0.51 25.23 -26.01
N LEU A 129 0.08 25.61 -27.15
CA LEU A 129 0.30 27.01 -27.54
C LEU A 129 -1.04 27.80 -27.52
N PRO A 130 -1.00 29.12 -27.30
CA PRO A 130 -2.08 29.83 -26.63
C PRO A 130 -3.30 30.03 -27.52
N GLN A 131 -4.46 29.54 -27.10
CA GLN A 131 -5.75 30.12 -27.52
C GLN A 131 -6.82 30.22 -26.43
N GLN A 132 -6.59 29.83 -25.17
CA GLN A 132 -7.64 30.08 -24.17
C GLN A 132 -7.16 30.11 -22.72
N PRO A 133 -7.68 31.05 -21.90
CA PRO A 133 -7.54 31.02 -20.45
C PRO A 133 -8.54 30.00 -19.91
N GLN A 134 -8.11 28.75 -19.76
CA GLN A 134 -8.90 27.77 -19.02
C GLN A 134 -8.03 27.16 -17.94
N ASP A 135 -8.47 27.38 -16.70
CA ASP A 135 -8.09 26.76 -15.43
C ASP A 135 -6.67 26.20 -15.40
N ALA A 136 -5.77 26.84 -14.66
CA ALA A 136 -4.33 26.57 -14.52
C ALA A 136 -3.93 25.07 -14.49
N LYS A 137 -4.04 24.41 -15.63
CA LYS A 137 -3.76 23.00 -15.82
C LYS A 137 -2.27 22.83 -15.88
N LYS A 138 -1.76 21.98 -15.00
CA LYS A 138 -0.35 21.76 -14.77
C LYS A 138 0.22 20.93 -15.94
N SER A 139 1.22 21.48 -16.63
CA SER A 139 1.99 20.71 -17.62
C SER A 139 3.08 19.92 -16.90
N CYS A 140 3.25 18.65 -17.22
CA CYS A 140 4.22 17.77 -16.55
C CYS A 140 5.46 17.55 -17.42
N ILE A 141 6.62 17.42 -16.78
CA ILE A 141 7.90 17.09 -17.46
C ILE A 141 8.14 15.59 -17.33
N PHE A 142 8.29 14.91 -18.47
CA PHE A 142 8.58 13.48 -18.53
C PHE A 142 10.04 13.22 -18.90
N VAL A 143 10.74 12.45 -18.07
CA VAL A 143 12.10 11.97 -18.32
C VAL A 143 12.13 10.46 -18.07
N GLY A 144 12.43 9.68 -19.10
CA GLY A 144 12.57 8.22 -18.98
C GLY A 144 11.33 7.50 -18.43
N GLY A 145 10.12 7.96 -18.81
CA GLY A 145 8.86 7.36 -18.32
C GLY A 145 8.46 7.77 -16.90
N THR A 146 9.12 8.78 -16.34
CA THR A 146 8.80 9.34 -15.02
C THR A 146 8.51 10.83 -15.13
N VAL A 147 7.57 11.32 -14.33
CA VAL A 147 7.32 12.75 -14.13
C VAL A 147 8.31 13.26 -13.10
N THR A 148 9.15 14.21 -13.50
CA THR A 148 10.21 14.76 -12.63
C THR A 148 9.89 16.15 -12.11
N GLY A 149 8.86 16.79 -12.64
CA GLY A 149 8.49 18.15 -12.26
C GLY A 149 7.24 18.64 -12.96
N ILE A 150 6.75 19.78 -12.46
CA ILE A 150 5.57 20.46 -12.97
C ILE A 150 6.03 21.80 -13.54
N CYS A 151 5.58 22.12 -14.75
CA CYS A 151 5.78 23.45 -15.29
C CYS A 151 4.64 24.37 -14.84
N PRO A 152 4.94 25.44 -14.10
CA PRO A 152 3.94 26.42 -13.75
C PRO A 152 3.47 27.17 -15.01
N ALA A 153 2.19 27.52 -15.04
CA ALA A 153 1.71 28.51 -16.00
C ALA A 153 2.36 29.87 -15.66
N MET A 154 3.20 30.41 -16.55
CA MET A 154 3.87 31.69 -16.31
C MET A 154 2.96 32.87 -16.65
N ALA A 155 2.07 33.21 -15.72
CA ALA A 155 1.21 34.40 -15.85
C ALA A 155 2.00 35.72 -16.02
N ALA A 156 3.25 35.78 -15.53
CA ALA A 156 4.05 37.01 -15.46
C ALA A 156 4.58 37.53 -16.81
N VAL A 157 4.59 36.71 -17.88
CA VAL A 157 5.15 37.10 -19.20
C VAL A 157 4.04 37.29 -20.25
N GLY A 158 2.76 37.26 -19.85
CA GLY A 158 1.63 37.28 -20.78
C GLY A 158 1.57 36.05 -21.70
N LEU A 159 2.40 35.03 -21.44
CA LEU A 159 2.39 33.76 -22.14
C LEU A 159 1.55 32.77 -21.35
N ALA A 160 0.46 32.31 -21.95
CA ALA A 160 -0.41 31.31 -21.31
C ALA A 160 0.32 29.98 -21.04
N VAL A 161 1.40 29.70 -21.78
CA VAL A 161 2.15 28.44 -21.73
C VAL A 161 3.64 28.68 -21.91
N VAL A 162 4.46 27.96 -21.13
CA VAL A 162 5.91 28.00 -21.18
C VAL A 162 6.41 27.10 -22.33
N PRO A 163 7.22 27.60 -23.28
CA PRO A 163 7.87 26.74 -24.27
C PRO A 163 8.62 25.57 -23.61
N PRO A 164 8.65 24.36 -24.20
CA PRO A 164 9.29 23.19 -23.59
C PRO A 164 10.73 23.42 -23.11
N VAL A 165 11.49 24.26 -23.82
CA VAL A 165 12.87 24.64 -23.50
C VAL A 165 12.97 25.49 -22.23
N LEU A 166 11.99 26.38 -21.99
CA LEU A 166 11.96 27.21 -20.79
C LEU A 166 11.40 26.45 -19.58
N CYS A 167 10.52 25.48 -19.82
CA CYS A 167 9.91 24.59 -18.83
C CYS A 167 10.96 23.93 -17.92
N GLN A 168 12.06 23.46 -18.50
CA GLN A 168 13.13 22.79 -17.76
C GLN A 168 13.81 23.69 -16.72
N ASN A 169 13.89 25.00 -17.00
CA ASN A 169 14.55 25.97 -16.12
C ASN A 169 13.62 26.55 -15.05
N VAL A 170 12.30 26.39 -15.20
CA VAL A 170 11.28 26.91 -14.26
C VAL A 170 10.43 25.81 -13.62
N ALA A 171 10.83 24.56 -13.79
CA ALA A 171 10.11 23.41 -13.26
C ALA A 171 10.01 23.51 -11.74
N THR A 172 8.80 23.42 -11.20
CA THR A 172 8.58 23.29 -9.77
C THR A 172 8.58 21.81 -9.38
N PRO A 173 9.08 21.49 -8.17
CA PRO A 173 9.01 20.13 -7.65
C PRO A 173 7.55 19.69 -7.48
N ILE A 174 7.30 18.39 -7.62
CA ILE A 174 5.98 17.80 -7.40
C ILE A 174 5.61 17.96 -5.93
N GLU A 175 4.41 18.48 -5.66
CA GLU A 175 3.90 18.63 -4.30
C GLU A 175 3.74 17.27 -3.60
N GLY A 176 4.09 17.21 -2.31
CA GLY A 176 4.11 15.97 -1.54
C GLY A 176 2.80 15.19 -1.50
N LYS A 177 1.65 15.86 -1.70
CA LYS A 177 0.32 15.23 -1.76
C LYS A 177 0.13 14.29 -2.96
N HIS A 178 0.83 14.54 -4.07
CA HIS A 178 0.81 13.66 -5.24
C HIS A 178 1.81 12.51 -5.11
N LEU A 179 2.75 12.64 -4.17
CA LEU A 179 3.83 11.70 -3.88
C LEU A 179 3.49 10.77 -2.70
N SER A 180 2.34 10.96 -2.05
CA SER A 180 1.96 10.21 -0.87
C SER A 180 0.72 9.35 -1.10
N LEU A 181 0.79 8.10 -0.65
CA LEU A 181 -0.29 7.15 -0.56
C LEU A 181 -0.53 6.87 0.91
N SER A 182 -1.66 7.33 1.45
CA SER A 182 -2.05 7.01 2.82
C SER A 182 -3.21 6.02 2.81
N GLY A 183 -3.41 5.34 3.93
CA GLY A 183 -4.53 4.43 4.07
C GLY A 183 -4.77 3.96 5.48
N THR A 184 -5.93 3.36 5.67
CA THR A 184 -6.33 2.69 6.90
C THR A 184 -6.49 1.21 6.63
N LEU A 185 -5.87 0.40 7.47
CA LEU A 185 -6.07 -1.03 7.53
C LEU A 185 -6.96 -1.33 8.73
N THR A 186 -8.14 -1.86 8.47
CA THR A 186 -9.08 -2.26 9.50
C THR A 186 -9.21 -3.77 9.52
N THR A 187 -9.08 -4.35 10.70
CA THR A 187 -9.28 -5.79 10.94
C THR A 187 -10.21 -5.98 12.12
N THR A 188 -11.06 -6.98 12.03
CA THR A 188 -11.93 -7.43 13.13
C THR A 188 -11.42 -8.72 13.78
N ASN A 189 -10.27 -9.23 13.33
CA ASN A 189 -9.68 -10.44 13.86
C ASN A 189 -8.93 -10.14 15.17
N ILE A 190 -9.36 -10.80 16.26
CA ILE A 190 -8.79 -10.57 17.59
C ILE A 190 -7.30 -10.91 17.71
N ILE A 191 -6.79 -11.83 16.88
CA ILE A 191 -5.37 -12.22 16.92
C ILE A 191 -4.52 -11.06 16.38
N MET A 192 -4.87 -10.53 15.21
CA MET A 192 -4.16 -9.41 14.61
C MET A 192 -4.38 -8.08 15.33
N ALA A 193 -5.58 -7.86 15.86
CA ALA A 193 -5.88 -6.66 16.64
C ALA A 193 -4.92 -6.51 17.84
N ASN A 194 -4.51 -7.64 18.43
CA ASN A 194 -3.60 -7.70 19.58
C ASN A 194 -2.12 -7.86 19.20
N TRP A 195 -1.76 -7.83 17.92
CA TRP A 195 -0.35 -7.85 17.53
C TRP A 195 0.41 -6.64 18.09
N PRO A 196 1.63 -6.83 18.60
CA PRO A 196 2.44 -5.72 19.09
C PRO A 196 2.79 -4.77 17.94
N VAL A 197 3.06 -3.51 18.28
CA VAL A 197 3.44 -2.46 17.30
C VAL A 197 4.60 -2.92 16.41
N SER A 198 5.60 -3.61 16.96
CA SER A 198 6.74 -4.14 16.21
C SER A 198 6.34 -5.13 15.11
N MET A 199 5.30 -5.93 15.32
CA MET A 199 4.80 -6.89 14.34
C MET A 199 4.06 -6.16 13.20
N TRP A 200 3.25 -5.17 13.54
CA TRP A 200 2.63 -4.28 12.54
C TRP A 200 3.67 -3.50 11.73
N GLN A 201 4.74 -3.06 12.38
CA GLN A 201 5.83 -2.35 11.72
C GLN A 201 6.56 -3.25 10.72
N ASN A 202 6.84 -4.52 11.09
CA ASN A 202 7.39 -5.51 10.16
C ASN A 202 6.50 -5.77 8.94
N VAL A 203 5.17 -5.83 9.14
CA VAL A 203 4.20 -5.96 8.04
C VAL A 203 4.31 -4.76 7.11
N VAL A 204 4.24 -3.54 7.65
CA VAL A 204 4.26 -2.36 6.77
C VAL A 204 5.64 -2.15 6.11
N ASP A 205 6.74 -2.45 6.78
CA ASP A 205 8.10 -2.37 6.19
C ASP A 205 8.26 -3.36 5.03
N ARG A 206 7.67 -4.56 5.15
CA ARG A 206 7.63 -5.53 4.05
C ARG A 206 6.71 -5.08 2.93
N ALA A 207 5.56 -4.52 3.25
CA ALA A 207 4.65 -3.96 2.27
C ALA A 207 5.37 -2.87 1.47
N LEU A 208 6.06 -1.95 2.13
CA LEU A 208 6.88 -0.94 1.47
C LEU A 208 7.93 -1.55 0.55
N ARG A 209 8.63 -2.60 1.00
CA ARG A 209 9.65 -3.24 0.17
C ARG A 209 9.05 -3.83 -1.11
N ILE A 210 7.87 -4.43 -1.03
CA ILE A 210 7.14 -4.93 -2.20
C ILE A 210 6.67 -3.78 -3.08
N LEU A 211 6.10 -2.73 -2.49
CA LEU A 211 5.68 -1.51 -3.21
C LEU A 211 6.85 -0.90 -4.01
N ARG A 212 8.04 -0.86 -3.40
CA ARG A 212 9.30 -0.40 -4.04
C ARG A 212 9.77 -1.30 -5.18
N SER A 213 9.52 -2.60 -5.09
CA SER A 213 9.89 -3.53 -6.16
C SER A 213 8.88 -3.59 -7.30
N GLY A 214 7.66 -3.08 -7.08
CA GLY A 214 6.55 -3.20 -8.03
C GLY A 214 6.28 -1.93 -8.83
N LEU A 215 4.99 -1.62 -9.03
CA LEU A 215 4.50 -0.58 -9.95
C LEU A 215 5.12 0.81 -9.74
N PHE A 216 5.44 1.17 -8.49
CA PHE A 216 6.02 2.46 -8.17
C PHE A 216 7.57 2.47 -8.20
N GLY A 217 8.20 1.31 -8.40
CA GLY A 217 9.65 1.14 -8.52
C GLY A 217 10.44 1.77 -7.37
N SER A 218 11.68 2.16 -7.65
CA SER A 218 12.54 2.91 -6.71
C SER A 218 12.01 4.31 -6.37
N HIS A 219 10.79 4.66 -6.79
CA HIS A 219 10.17 5.97 -6.58
C HIS A 219 9.21 5.99 -5.38
N LEU A 220 9.40 5.11 -4.39
CA LEU A 220 8.79 5.23 -3.06
C LEU A 220 9.87 5.07 -1.98
N TYR A 221 10.25 6.15 -1.28
CA TYR A 221 11.42 6.12 -0.39
C TYR A 221 11.09 6.05 1.09
N THR A 222 9.90 6.40 1.53
CA THR A 222 9.61 6.47 2.97
C THR A 222 8.21 5.96 3.28
N VAL A 223 8.06 5.18 4.36
CA VAL A 223 6.74 4.88 4.94
C VAL A 223 6.80 5.23 6.41
N THR A 224 5.78 5.95 6.84
CA THR A 224 5.51 6.21 8.24
C THR A 224 4.25 5.44 8.60
N VAL A 225 4.37 4.53 9.56
CA VAL A 225 3.22 3.87 10.19
C VAL A 225 2.85 4.70 11.40
N ILE A 226 1.59 5.14 11.45
CA ILE A 226 1.04 5.73 12.67
C ILE A 226 0.07 4.70 13.22
N VAL A 227 0.51 4.02 14.27
CA VAL A 227 -0.35 3.12 15.04
C VAL A 227 -1.16 3.99 15.99
N SER A 228 -2.39 4.32 15.58
CA SER A 228 -3.44 4.85 16.45
C SER A 228 -4.24 3.71 17.07
#